data_AF-A0A3N1ZUA4-F1
#
_entry.id   AF-A0A3N1ZUA4-F1
#
_cell.length_a   1.000
_cell.length_b   1.000
_cell.length_c   1.000
_cell.angle_alpha   90.00
_cell.angle_beta   90.00
_cell.angle_gamma   90.00
#
_symmetry.space_group_name_H-M   'P 1'
#
loop_
_entity.id
_entity.type
_entity.pdbx_description
1 polymer ?
#
loop_
_entity_poly.entity_id
_entity_poly.type
_entity_poly.pdbx_seq_one_letter_code
_entity_poly.pdbx_strand_id
1 'polypeptide(L)'
;MGVAEVVQQLRADKESGALAELCDEHGVELLTLFGSARLDPETAHDVDVAYQFRPGAPRDDLAVVNALGERYGDLLDIMPLDRAGEVARYAALGPADVLVELGEGVFARTQMRAFRDYCDTQRFRDLMVEVMAR
;
A
#
# COMPACT_ATOMS: atom_id res chain seq x y z
N MET A 1 7.04 17.12 -8.56
CA MET A 1 6.98 17.23 -7.09
C MET A 1 8.12 16.41 -6.52
N GLY A 2 8.72 16.81 -5.40
CA GLY A 2 9.64 15.96 -4.63
C GLY A 2 8.90 14.95 -3.75
N VAL A 3 9.62 13.96 -3.19
CA VAL A 3 9.04 12.93 -2.31
C VAL A 3 8.31 13.54 -1.11
N ALA A 4 8.94 14.49 -0.41
CA ALA A 4 8.33 15.20 0.70
C ALA A 4 7.04 15.95 0.33
N GLU A 5 7.00 16.58 -0.85
CA GLU A 5 5.81 17.26 -1.36
C GLU A 5 4.67 16.27 -1.64
N VAL A 6 4.98 15.11 -2.23
CA VAL A 6 4.00 14.04 -2.47
C VAL A 6 3.41 13.53 -1.17
N VAL A 7 4.24 13.24 -0.16
CA VAL A 7 3.77 12.78 1.15
C VAL A 7 2.90 13.84 1.84
N GLN A 8 3.28 15.11 1.76
CA GLN A 8 2.47 16.21 2.29
C GLN A 8 1.11 16.30 1.58
N GLN A 9 1.09 16.18 0.24
CA GLN A 9 -0.14 16.21 -0.53
C GLN A 9 -1.05 15.00 -0.22
N LEU A 10 -0.51 13.79 -0.09
CA LEU A 10 -1.27 12.61 0.33
C LEU A 10 -1.92 12.80 1.70
N ARG A 11 -1.20 13.41 2.65
CA ARG A 11 -1.73 13.72 4.00
C ARG A 11 -2.82 14.80 3.95
N ALA A 12 -2.64 15.85 3.16
CA ALA A 12 -3.65 16.88 2.96
C ALA A 12 -4.91 16.33 2.26
N ASP A 13 -4.74 15.46 1.26
CA ASP A 13 -5.86 14.80 0.56
C ASP A 13 -6.59 13.79 1.44
N LYS A 14 -5.86 13.12 2.35
CA LYS A 14 -6.46 12.32 3.42
C LYS A 14 -7.31 13.18 4.35
N GLU A 15 -6.77 14.30 4.85
CA GLU A 15 -7.47 15.17 5.82
C GLU A 15 -8.70 15.84 5.22
N SER A 16 -8.64 16.22 3.94
CA SER A 16 -9.76 16.83 3.22
C SER A 16 -10.81 15.83 2.74
N GLY A 17 -10.51 14.53 2.76
CA GLY A 17 -11.39 13.46 2.24
C GLY A 17 -11.27 13.21 0.75
N ALA A 18 -10.54 14.03 0.00
CA ALA A 18 -10.36 13.88 -1.45
C ALA A 18 -9.72 12.53 -1.82
N LEU A 19 -8.84 11.99 -0.96
CA LEU A 19 -8.25 10.67 -1.18
C LEU A 19 -9.26 9.53 -0.96
N ALA A 20 -10.20 9.70 -0.03
CA ALA A 20 -11.26 8.73 0.21
C ALA A 20 -12.27 8.70 -0.95
N GLU A 21 -12.64 9.86 -1.49
CA GLU A 21 -13.48 9.99 -2.69
C GLU A 21 -12.84 9.29 -3.89
N LEU A 22 -11.56 9.61 -4.18
CA LEU A 22 -10.81 8.96 -5.24
C LEU A 22 -10.77 7.43 -5.07
N CYS A 23 -10.53 6.95 -3.85
CA CYS A 23 -10.53 5.51 -3.58
C CYS A 23 -11.91 4.88 -3.79
N ASP A 24 -12.99 5.53 -3.36
CA ASP A 24 -14.35 5.01 -3.53
C ASP A 24 -14.76 4.92 -5.01
N GLU A 25 -14.43 5.94 -5.81
CA GLU A 25 -14.64 5.96 -7.27
C GLU A 25 -14.01 4.76 -7.98
N HIS A 26 -12.84 4.33 -7.50
CA HIS A 26 -12.09 3.19 -8.05
C HIS A 26 -12.32 1.87 -7.28
N GLY A 27 -13.25 1.83 -6.33
CA GLY A 27 -13.58 0.63 -5.56
C GLY A 27 -12.47 0.15 -4.62
N VAL A 28 -11.52 1.02 -4.27
CA VAL A 28 -10.45 0.77 -3.30
C VAL A 28 -11.01 1.01 -1.89
N GLU A 29 -10.98 -0.02 -1.03
CA GLU A 29 -11.49 0.08 0.35
C GLU A 29 -10.41 0.42 1.39
N LEU A 30 -9.15 0.20 1.04
CA LEU A 30 -7.99 0.44 1.90
C LEU A 30 -6.84 0.97 1.06
N LEU A 31 -6.20 2.04 1.54
CA LEU A 31 -4.96 2.59 1.00
C LEU A 31 -4.00 2.88 2.17
N THR A 32 -2.76 2.40 2.08
CA THR A 32 -1.71 2.63 3.09
C THR A 32 -0.48 3.26 2.47
N LEU A 33 0.20 4.12 3.23
CA LEU A 33 1.56 4.58 2.96
C LEU A 33 2.52 3.70 3.76
N PHE A 34 3.55 3.18 3.11
CA PHE A 34 4.58 2.37 3.74
C PHE A 34 5.97 2.78 3.25
N GLY A 35 6.98 1.95 3.52
CA GLY A 35 8.34 2.19 3.04
C GLY A 35 9.05 3.35 3.73
N SER A 36 10.07 3.86 3.06
CA SER A 36 11.03 4.83 3.63
C SER A 36 10.42 6.23 3.78
N ALA A 37 9.63 6.68 2.80
CA ALA A 37 8.97 7.98 2.82
C ALA A 37 7.96 8.15 3.96
N ARG A 38 7.46 7.05 4.53
CA ARG A 38 6.64 7.11 5.75
C ARG A 38 7.44 7.61 6.96
N LEU A 39 8.72 7.25 7.05
CA LEU A 39 9.61 7.57 8.17
C LEU A 39 10.34 8.90 7.97
N ASP A 40 10.96 9.08 6.80
CA ASP A 40 11.73 10.27 6.46
C ASP A 40 11.56 10.65 4.98
N PRO A 41 10.54 11.46 4.65
CA PRO A 41 10.29 11.90 3.29
C PRO A 41 11.42 12.74 2.66
N GLU A 42 12.29 13.35 3.47
CA GLU A 42 13.34 14.24 2.98
C GLU A 42 14.52 13.46 2.37
N THR A 43 14.72 12.21 2.80
CA THR A 43 15.81 11.33 2.35
C THR A 43 15.34 10.14 1.52
N ALA A 44 14.04 9.88 1.48
CA ALA A 44 13.43 8.83 0.67
C ALA A 44 13.57 9.08 -0.84
N HIS A 45 13.60 8.00 -1.63
CA HIS A 45 13.76 8.04 -3.08
C HIS A 45 12.42 8.05 -3.84
N ASP A 46 11.42 7.43 -3.25
CA ASP A 46 10.09 7.14 -3.79
C ASP A 46 9.04 7.19 -2.67
N VAL A 47 7.77 7.11 -3.04
CA VAL A 47 6.63 7.03 -2.12
C VAL A 47 5.91 5.71 -2.35
N ASP A 48 6.00 4.80 -1.39
CA ASP A 48 5.35 3.50 -1.48
C ASP A 48 3.91 3.54 -0.94
N VAL A 49 2.92 3.24 -1.79
CA VAL A 49 1.53 3.05 -1.38
C VAL A 49 1.01 1.68 -1.75
N ALA A 50 0.20 1.10 -0.86
CA ALA A 50 -0.45 -0.18 -1.11
C ALA A 50 -1.96 -0.06 -0.97
N TYR A 51 -2.70 -0.79 -1.81
CA TYR A 51 -4.15 -0.68 -1.85
C TYR A 51 -4.85 -2.04 -1.93
N GLN A 52 -6.10 -2.09 -1.50
CA GLN A 52 -6.96 -3.28 -1.61
C GLN A 52 -8.34 -2.87 -2.15
N PHE A 53 -8.87 -3.68 -3.07
CA PHE A 53 -10.23 -3.50 -3.58
C PHE A 53 -11.28 -4.00 -2.60
N ARG A 54 -12.44 -3.33 -2.59
CA ARG A 54 -13.64 -3.80 -1.91
C ARG A 54 -14.02 -5.20 -2.43
N PRO A 55 -14.48 -6.12 -1.55
CA PRO A 55 -15.00 -7.41 -1.99
C PRO A 55 -16.12 -7.25 -3.02
N GLY A 56 -15.98 -7.91 -4.17
CA GLY A 56 -16.96 -7.88 -5.25
C GLY A 56 -16.92 -6.66 -6.16
N ALA A 57 -16.08 -5.65 -5.88
CA ALA A 57 -15.85 -4.55 -6.81
C ALA A 57 -15.09 -5.03 -8.07
N PRO A 58 -15.30 -4.38 -9.23
CA PRO A 58 -14.45 -4.58 -10.39
C PRO A 58 -13.00 -4.28 -10.04
N ARG A 59 -12.09 -5.22 -10.35
CA ARG A 59 -10.66 -5.10 -10.05
C ARG A 59 -9.94 -4.56 -11.28
N ASP A 60 -9.75 -3.24 -11.33
CA ASP A 60 -9.04 -2.56 -12.40
C ASP A 60 -7.79 -1.85 -11.84
N ASP A 61 -6.70 -2.61 -11.77
CA ASP A 61 -5.44 -2.10 -11.22
C ASP A 61 -4.90 -0.93 -12.07
N LEU A 62 -5.13 -0.95 -13.39
CA LEU A 62 -4.65 0.08 -14.30
C LEU A 62 -5.38 1.40 -14.05
N ALA A 63 -6.70 1.36 -13.81
CA ALA A 63 -7.45 2.55 -13.44
C ALA A 63 -6.93 3.18 -12.13
N VAL A 64 -6.64 2.36 -11.11
CA VAL A 64 -6.07 2.84 -9.83
C VAL A 64 -4.69 3.47 -10.03
N VAL A 65 -3.82 2.78 -10.78
CA VAL A 65 -2.46 3.27 -11.06
C VAL A 65 -2.51 4.59 -11.84
N ASN A 66 -3.35 4.69 -12.86
CA ASN A 66 -3.49 5.94 -13.63
C ASN A 66 -4.03 7.07 -12.76
N ALA A 67 -5.08 6.83 -11.97
CA ALA A 67 -5.69 7.86 -11.14
C ALA A 67 -4.73 8.41 -10.07
N LEU A 68 -3.98 7.54 -9.40
CA LEU A 68 -2.97 7.94 -8.42
C LEU A 68 -1.75 8.57 -9.10
N GLY A 69 -1.29 8.01 -10.21
CA GLY A 69 -0.14 8.52 -10.98
C GLY A 69 -0.39 9.91 -11.58
N GLU A 70 -1.57 10.16 -12.14
CA GLU A 70 -1.97 11.47 -12.67
C GLU A 70 -2.00 12.54 -11.57
N ARG A 71 -2.37 12.17 -10.34
CA ARG A 71 -2.50 13.09 -9.21
C ARG A 71 -1.18 13.35 -8.48
N TYR A 72 -0.35 12.31 -8.30
CA TYR A 72 0.84 12.37 -7.44
C TYR A 72 2.17 12.25 -8.21
N GLY A 73 2.13 11.85 -9.48
CA GLY A 73 3.29 11.74 -10.36
C GLY A 73 4.12 10.46 -10.21
N ASP A 74 5.24 10.42 -10.94
CA ASP A 74 6.04 9.20 -11.17
C ASP A 74 6.90 8.74 -9.98
N LEU A 75 6.93 9.50 -8.88
CA LEU A 75 7.64 9.09 -7.65
C LEU A 75 6.81 8.13 -6.79
N LEU A 76 5.57 7.85 -7.19
CA LEU A 76 4.64 7.02 -6.44
C LEU A 76 4.74 5.56 -6.93
N ASP A 77 5.20 4.67 -6.05
CA ASP A 77 5.20 3.23 -6.26
C ASP A 77 3.93 2.62 -5.67
N ILE A 78 3.15 1.97 -6.54
CA ILE A 78 1.78 1.55 -6.22
C ILE A 78 1.69 0.02 -6.24
N MET A 79 1.28 -0.56 -5.11
CA MET A 79 1.20 -2.02 -4.95
C MET A 79 -0.21 -2.52 -4.61
N PRO A 80 -0.82 -3.41 -5.43
CA PRO A 80 -2.06 -4.10 -5.06
C PRO A 80 -1.80 -5.17 -3.98
N LEU A 81 -2.35 -4.99 -2.78
CA LEU A 81 -2.20 -5.91 -1.64
C LEU A 81 -2.67 -7.33 -1.97
N ASP A 82 -3.76 -7.45 -2.75
CA ASP A 82 -4.36 -8.74 -3.11
C ASP A 82 -3.45 -9.62 -3.98
N ARG A 83 -2.49 -9.02 -4.68
CA ARG A 83 -1.54 -9.71 -5.58
C ARG A 83 -0.10 -9.67 -5.09
N ALA A 84 0.20 -8.83 -4.10
CA ALA A 84 1.52 -8.78 -3.47
C ALA A 84 1.88 -10.12 -2.83
N GLY A 85 3.15 -10.51 -2.93
CA GLY A 85 3.71 -11.63 -2.16
C GLY A 85 3.67 -11.35 -0.66
N GLU A 86 3.73 -12.39 0.16
CA GLU A 86 3.52 -12.32 1.60
C GLU A 86 4.48 -11.34 2.33
N VAL A 87 5.72 -11.21 1.85
CA VAL A 87 6.73 -10.31 2.43
C VAL A 87 6.37 -8.87 2.17
N ALA A 88 6.08 -8.54 0.91
CA ALA A 88 5.72 -7.18 0.50
C ALA A 88 4.39 -6.76 1.14
N ARG A 89 3.40 -7.66 1.16
CA ARG A 89 2.12 -7.44 1.83
C ARG A 89 2.30 -7.17 3.32
N TYR A 90 3.13 -7.96 4.01
CA TYR A 90 3.43 -7.74 5.43
C TYR A 90 4.15 -6.42 5.67
N ALA A 91 5.12 -6.06 4.82
CA ALA A 91 5.83 -4.78 4.90
C ALA A 91 4.88 -3.58 4.72
N ALA A 92 3.90 -3.68 3.81
CA ALA A 92 2.94 -2.63 3.53
C ALA A 92 1.81 -2.47 4.56
N LEU A 93 1.68 -3.43 5.49
CA LEU A 93 0.62 -3.44 6.50
C LEU A 93 1.13 -3.44 7.94
N GLY A 94 2.38 -3.83 8.19
CA GLY A 94 2.99 -3.82 9.51
C GLY A 94 3.25 -2.39 10.00
N PRO A 95 4.37 -1.76 9.61
CA PRO A 95 4.66 -0.36 9.91
C PRO A 95 4.07 0.54 8.80
N ALA A 96 2.75 0.74 8.80
CA ALA A 96 2.04 1.49 7.77
C ALA A 96 1.20 2.64 8.34
N ASP A 97 1.12 3.74 7.58
CA ASP A 97 0.19 4.83 7.86
C ASP A 97 -1.06 4.58 7.02
N VAL A 98 -2.22 4.38 7.67
CA VAL A 98 -3.50 4.21 6.96
C VAL A 98 -3.89 5.55 6.35
N LEU A 99 -3.99 5.62 5.02
CA LEU A 99 -4.42 6.81 4.30
C LEU A 99 -5.93 6.82 4.12
N VAL A 100 -6.50 5.69 3.69
CA VAL A 100 -7.94 5.51 3.50
C VAL A 100 -8.35 4.16 4.08
N GLU A 101 -9.47 4.16 4.81
CA GLU A 101 -10.18 2.96 5.25
C GLU A 101 -11.69 3.23 5.12
N LEU A 102 -12.32 2.72 4.07
CA LEU A 102 -13.75 2.93 3.81
C LEU A 102 -14.65 1.97 4.60
N GLY A 103 -14.12 0.80 4.97
CA GLY A 103 -14.84 -0.21 5.75
C GLY A 103 -14.23 -0.36 7.13
N GLU A 104 -15.08 -0.36 8.18
CA GLU A 104 -14.61 -0.46 9.55
C GLU A 104 -13.78 -1.73 9.80
N GLY A 105 -12.56 -1.53 10.32
CA GLY A 105 -11.64 -2.60 10.71
C GLY A 105 -11.08 -3.41 9.54
N VAL A 106 -11.21 -2.94 8.30
CA VAL A 106 -10.58 -3.56 7.12
C VAL A 106 -9.08 -3.61 7.33
N PHE A 107 -8.45 -2.52 7.76
CA PHE A 107 -7.00 -2.48 7.95
C PHE A 107 -6.55 -3.54 8.97
N ALA A 108 -7.18 -3.58 10.15
CA ALA A 108 -6.82 -4.52 11.20
C ALA A 108 -6.96 -5.99 10.74
N ARG A 109 -8.05 -6.33 10.04
CA ARG A 109 -8.26 -7.69 9.51
C ARG A 109 -7.21 -8.04 8.45
N THR A 110 -6.93 -7.13 7.52
CA THR A 110 -5.94 -7.35 6.46
C THR A 110 -4.52 -7.46 7.04
N GLN A 111 -4.16 -6.61 8.01
CA GLN A 111 -2.88 -6.68 8.72
C GLN A 111 -2.69 -8.01 9.46
N MET A 112 -3.69 -8.45 10.22
CA MET A 112 -3.64 -9.73 10.94
C MET A 112 -3.50 -10.92 9.98
N ARG A 113 -4.17 -10.88 8.83
CA ARG A 113 -4.03 -11.90 7.79
C ARG A 113 -2.62 -11.89 7.20
N ALA A 114 -2.10 -10.71 6.83
CA ALA A 114 -0.77 -10.60 6.25
C ALA A 114 0.33 -11.08 7.21
N PHE A 115 0.23 -10.77 8.51
CA PHE A 115 1.15 -11.28 9.53
C PHE A 115 1.10 -12.81 9.63
N ARG A 116 -0.09 -13.41 9.65
CA ARG A 116 -0.25 -14.86 9.67
C ARG A 116 0.38 -15.49 8.43
N ASP A 117 0.03 -15.00 7.24
CA ASP A 117 0.55 -15.50 5.97
C ASP A 117 2.09 -15.43 5.95
N TYR A 118 2.67 -14.32 6.43
CA TYR A 118 4.13 -14.16 6.56
C TYR A 118 4.76 -15.21 7.48
N CYS A 119 4.20 -15.45 8.66
CA CYS A 119 4.70 -16.46 9.59
C CYS A 119 4.56 -17.89 9.03
N ASP A 120 3.40 -18.23 8.47
CA ASP A 120 3.10 -19.59 7.97
C ASP A 120 4.03 -20.00 6.82
N THR A 121 4.43 -19.03 6.00
CA THR A 121 5.30 -19.25 4.84
C THR A 121 6.80 -19.09 5.13
N GLN A 122 7.17 -18.73 6.36
CA GLN A 122 8.57 -18.45 6.74
C GLN A 122 9.53 -19.59 6.38
N ARG A 123 9.15 -20.84 6.69
CA ARG A 123 10.00 -22.02 6.39
C ARG A 123 10.33 -22.16 4.89
N PHE A 124 9.40 -21.80 4.01
CA PHE A 124 9.63 -21.87 2.57
C PHE A 124 10.58 -20.77 2.10
N ARG A 125 10.48 -19.59 2.69
CA ARG A 125 11.40 -18.48 2.40
C ARG A 125 12.81 -18.76 2.90
N ASP A 126 12.96 -19.33 4.09
CA ASP A 126 14.25 -19.73 4.63
C ASP A 126 14.95 -20.73 3.68
N LEU A 127 14.22 -21.75 3.22
CA LEU A 127 14.73 -22.72 2.25
C LEU A 127 15.11 -22.08 0.91
N MET A 128 14.31 -21.12 0.42
CA MET A 128 14.60 -20.40 -0.82
C MET A 128 15.91 -19.60 -0.72
N VAL A 129 16.14 -18.92 0.40
CA VAL A 129 17.41 -18.21 0.66
C VAL A 129 18.59 -19.18 0.71
N GLU A 130 18.44 -20.33 1.37
CA GLU A 130 19.47 -21.38 1.41
C GLU A 130 19.84 -21.92 0.02
N VAL A 131 18.84 -22.09 -0.86
CA VAL A 131 19.06 -22.56 -2.25
C VAL A 131 19.76 -21.49 -3.08
N MET A 132 19.38 -20.22 -2.94
CA MET A 132 19.99 -19.10 -3.67
C MET A 132 21.41 -18.76 -3.22
N ALA A 133 21.75 -19.08 -1.96
CA ALA A 133 23.08 -18.86 -1.40
C ALA A 133 24.13 -19.91 -1.83
N ARG A 134 23.73 -20.92 -2.61
CA ARG A 134 24.60 -21.95 -3.19
C ARG A 134 24.99 -21.61 -4.62
#